data_AF-A0AAD1NXT8-F1
#
_entry.id   AF-A0AAD1NXT8-F1
#
_cell.length_a   1.000
_cell.length_b   1.000
_cell.length_c   1.000
_cell.angle_alpha   90.00
_cell.angle_beta   90.00
_cell.angle_gamma   90.00
#
_symmetry.space_group_name_H-M   'P 1'
#
loop_
_entity.id
_entity.type
_entity.pdbx_description
1 polymer ?
#
loop_
_entity_poly.entity_id
_entity_poly.type
_entity_poly.pdbx_seq_one_letter_code
_entity_poly.pdbx_strand_id
1 'polypeptide(L)'
;MLAISRTLRTWAQAMALHYAREIPDYGRLDEVLLSHDVAFVSYEYLRALLEGELDLDAFAFSVGQRRQRQGVSLSALLRAYRLWAKDTLTALGEELPDHLPGLAPRVAELLDRVSEASAQGFQRALEGLDGLFSRPPLTGVGATLKNAQGLALAPRYLSLPKERMAFLQTTMGPLLFVSLPLEQVEGDLRTLARSCGAVLWAAEGKNLREVQVDLEEALLLGDQLALPPGIYRVHLLWPLASALESPRFRDRLLRLLAPLEAYPDLLRTLEIHLDSRLSLKRTARRLSLHPNTVLYRLHRLEALTGLRLDRLEDLCLLTMALQLKRVLEGKGQLPQDLSPPKD
;
A
#
# COMPACT_ATOMS: atom_id res chain seq x y z
N MET A 1 21.99 3.84 -10.13
CA MET A 1 20.70 3.35 -9.56
C MET A 1 19.47 3.85 -10.33
N LEU A 2 19.24 5.16 -10.49
CA LEU A 2 18.01 5.67 -11.14
C LEU A 2 17.82 5.24 -12.60
N ALA A 3 18.89 5.23 -13.41
CA ALA A 3 18.82 4.77 -14.80
C ALA A 3 18.47 3.28 -14.90
N ILE A 4 19.13 2.43 -14.09
CA ILE A 4 18.87 0.99 -14.02
C ILE A 4 17.43 0.71 -13.57
N SER A 5 16.93 1.41 -12.55
CA SER A 5 15.54 1.23 -12.08
C SER A 5 14.51 1.58 -13.15
N ARG A 6 14.75 2.60 -13.98
CA ARG A 6 13.88 2.92 -15.12
C ARG A 6 13.90 1.80 -16.16
N THR A 7 15.08 1.31 -16.54
CA THR A 7 15.22 0.20 -17.49
C THR A 7 14.49 -1.07 -17.01
N LEU A 8 14.65 -1.43 -15.73
CA LEU A 8 13.97 -2.60 -15.16
C LEU A 8 12.44 -2.49 -15.22
N ARG A 9 11.88 -1.29 -14.97
CA ARG A 9 10.44 -1.06 -15.09
C ARG A 9 9.96 -1.24 -16.52
N THR A 10 10.70 -0.72 -17.50
CA THR A 10 10.38 -0.87 -18.92
C THR A 10 10.36 -2.33 -19.33
N TRP A 11 11.38 -3.11 -18.95
CA TRP A 11 11.40 -4.55 -19.22
C TRP A 11 10.21 -5.27 -18.58
N ALA A 12 9.94 -4.98 -17.32
CA ALA A 12 8.86 -5.60 -16.57
C ALA A 12 7.46 -5.31 -17.17
N GLN A 13 7.25 -4.09 -17.67
CA GLN A 13 6.03 -3.73 -18.40
C GLN A 13 5.92 -4.48 -19.72
N ALA A 14 7.01 -4.55 -20.49
CA ALA A 14 7.05 -5.31 -21.75
C ALA A 14 6.75 -6.80 -21.52
N MET A 15 7.30 -7.38 -20.46
CA MET A 15 7.03 -8.75 -20.02
C MET A 15 5.55 -8.97 -19.70
N ALA A 16 4.92 -8.10 -18.91
CA ALA A 16 3.50 -8.23 -18.59
C ALA A 16 2.61 -8.20 -19.84
N LEU A 17 2.91 -7.31 -20.80
CA LEU A 17 2.22 -7.26 -22.09
C LEU A 17 2.49 -8.52 -22.93
N HIS A 18 3.71 -9.06 -22.89
CA HIS A 18 4.04 -10.33 -23.54
C HIS A 18 3.25 -11.49 -22.93
N TYR A 19 3.12 -11.57 -21.60
CA TYR A 19 2.31 -12.60 -20.95
C TYR A 19 0.84 -12.50 -21.37
N ALA A 20 0.27 -11.29 -21.40
CA ALA A 20 -1.12 -11.07 -21.81
C ALA A 20 -1.39 -11.52 -23.25
N ARG A 21 -0.43 -11.36 -24.16
CA ARG A 21 -0.52 -11.83 -25.56
C ARG A 21 -0.41 -13.36 -25.67
N GLU A 22 0.50 -13.96 -24.90
CA GLU A 22 0.85 -15.38 -25.03
C GLU A 22 -0.02 -16.32 -24.19
N ILE A 23 -0.58 -15.83 -23.08
CA ILE A 23 -1.27 -16.63 -22.06
C ILE A 23 -2.71 -16.15 -21.90
N PRO A 24 -3.73 -16.94 -22.34
CA PRO A 24 -5.14 -16.52 -22.33
C PRO A 24 -5.69 -16.11 -20.96
N ASP A 25 -5.16 -16.65 -19.86
CA ASP A 25 -5.56 -16.26 -18.50
C ASP A 25 -5.06 -14.86 -18.14
N TYR A 26 -3.84 -14.50 -18.56
CA TYR A 26 -3.30 -13.15 -18.36
C TYR A 26 -3.95 -12.13 -19.30
N GLY A 27 -4.30 -12.53 -20.53
CA GLY A 27 -5.03 -11.67 -21.47
C GLY A 27 -6.46 -11.32 -21.03
N ARG A 28 -6.99 -12.01 -20.02
CA ARG A 28 -8.29 -11.71 -19.39
C ARG A 28 -8.19 -10.80 -18.18
N LEU A 29 -6.98 -10.50 -17.69
CA LEU A 29 -6.79 -9.62 -16.55
C LEU A 29 -7.03 -8.17 -16.95
N ASP A 30 -7.52 -7.39 -15.99
CA ASP A 30 -7.66 -5.94 -16.13
C ASP A 30 -6.31 -5.26 -16.41
N GLU A 31 -6.31 -4.20 -17.21
CA GLU A 31 -5.11 -3.46 -17.61
C GLU A 31 -4.35 -2.88 -16.41
N VAL A 32 -5.07 -2.45 -15.38
CA VAL A 32 -4.48 -1.94 -14.13
C VAL A 32 -3.79 -3.07 -13.39
N LEU A 33 -4.36 -4.28 -13.35
CA LEU A 33 -3.70 -5.45 -12.75
C LEU A 33 -2.45 -5.87 -13.53
N LEU A 34 -2.50 -5.85 -14.86
CA LEU A 34 -1.32 -6.13 -15.69
C LEU A 34 -0.19 -5.15 -15.40
N SER A 35 -0.49 -3.85 -15.33
CA SER A 35 0.50 -2.79 -15.15
C SER A 35 0.99 -2.60 -13.70
N HIS A 36 0.13 -2.77 -12.69
CA HIS A 36 0.42 -2.46 -11.29
C HIS A 36 0.56 -3.70 -10.38
N ASP A 37 0.29 -4.91 -10.87
CA ASP A 37 0.57 -6.16 -10.13
C ASP A 37 1.47 -7.10 -10.95
N VAL A 38 1.11 -7.46 -12.20
CA VAL A 38 1.89 -8.41 -13.00
C VAL A 38 3.27 -7.86 -13.39
N ALA A 39 3.33 -6.65 -13.95
CA ALA A 39 4.60 -5.99 -14.26
C ALA A 39 5.41 -5.76 -12.98
N PHE A 40 4.76 -5.35 -11.89
CA PHE A 40 5.44 -5.12 -10.63
C PHE A 40 6.14 -6.37 -10.07
N VAL A 41 5.51 -7.55 -10.19
CA VAL A 41 6.13 -8.83 -9.83
C VAL A 41 7.39 -9.10 -10.67
N SER A 42 7.33 -8.88 -11.98
CA SER A 42 8.48 -9.07 -12.87
C SER A 42 9.62 -8.09 -12.54
N TYR A 43 9.29 -6.83 -12.21
CA TYR A 43 10.25 -5.83 -11.76
C TYR A 43 10.98 -6.26 -10.49
N GLU A 44 10.26 -6.80 -9.50
CA GLU A 44 10.88 -7.23 -8.24
C GLU A 44 11.81 -8.41 -8.44
N TYR A 45 11.48 -9.37 -9.31
CA TYR A 45 12.39 -10.46 -9.66
C TYR A 45 13.64 -9.97 -10.39
N LEU A 46 13.49 -9.05 -11.34
CA LEU A 46 14.63 -8.43 -12.03
C LEU A 46 15.52 -7.64 -11.07
N ARG A 47 14.92 -6.89 -10.15
CA ARG A 47 15.65 -6.13 -9.13
C ARG A 47 16.44 -7.06 -8.22
N ALA A 48 15.80 -8.09 -7.68
CA ALA A 48 16.44 -9.13 -6.87
C ALA A 48 17.63 -9.79 -7.59
N LEU A 49 17.44 -10.12 -8.87
CA LEU A 49 18.47 -10.68 -9.72
C LEU A 49 19.67 -9.73 -9.83
N LEU A 50 19.47 -8.43 -10.07
CA LEU A 50 20.59 -7.49 -10.21
C LEU A 50 21.24 -7.12 -8.87
N GLU A 51 20.48 -7.04 -7.79
CA GLU A 51 20.97 -6.59 -6.47
C GLU A 51 21.61 -7.71 -5.64
N GLY A 52 21.42 -8.99 -5.99
CA GLY A 52 21.94 -10.10 -5.18
C GLY A 52 20.93 -10.70 -4.21
N GLU A 53 19.73 -10.13 -4.10
CA GLU A 53 18.72 -10.50 -3.11
C GLU A 53 17.77 -11.59 -3.63
N LEU A 54 18.13 -12.87 -3.50
CA LEU A 54 17.30 -13.96 -4.04
C LEU A 54 16.17 -14.44 -3.11
N ASP A 55 16.05 -13.91 -1.89
CA ASP A 55 14.98 -14.31 -0.97
C ASP A 55 13.68 -13.54 -1.22
N LEU A 56 12.82 -14.15 -2.03
CA LEU A 56 11.50 -13.63 -2.37
C LEU A 56 10.38 -14.65 -2.10
N ASP A 57 10.62 -15.63 -1.22
CA ASP A 57 9.70 -16.77 -1.06
C ASP A 57 8.34 -16.35 -0.52
N ALA A 58 8.31 -15.41 0.42
CA ALA A 58 7.06 -14.89 0.97
C ALA A 58 6.33 -14.00 -0.05
N PHE A 59 7.08 -13.23 -0.84
CA PHE A 59 6.53 -12.43 -1.93
C PHE A 59 5.91 -13.33 -3.01
N ALA A 60 6.66 -14.30 -3.54
CA ALA A 60 6.21 -15.26 -4.53
C ALA A 60 5.00 -16.08 -4.04
N PHE A 61 5.04 -16.58 -2.81
CA PHE A 61 3.87 -17.24 -2.20
C PHE A 61 2.60 -16.37 -2.26
N SER A 62 2.71 -15.07 -1.95
CA SER A 62 1.57 -14.14 -2.09
C SER A 62 1.12 -13.94 -3.54
N VAL A 63 2.05 -13.96 -4.51
CA VAL A 63 1.73 -13.89 -5.96
C VAL A 63 0.87 -15.09 -6.35
N GLY A 64 1.24 -16.29 -5.92
CA GLY A 64 0.45 -17.51 -6.12
C GLY A 64 -0.98 -17.39 -5.63
N GLN A 65 -1.16 -16.91 -4.40
CA GLN A 65 -2.48 -16.71 -3.81
C GLN A 65 -3.33 -15.71 -4.61
N ARG A 66 -2.73 -14.60 -5.07
CA ARG A 66 -3.45 -13.59 -5.87
C ARG A 66 -3.86 -14.12 -7.23
N ARG A 67 -2.95 -14.83 -7.93
CA ARG A 67 -3.21 -15.37 -9.27
C ARG A 67 -4.34 -16.40 -9.27
N GLN A 68 -4.40 -17.25 -8.24
CA GLN A 68 -5.53 -18.16 -8.03
C GLN A 68 -6.87 -17.40 -7.95
N ARG A 69 -6.91 -16.31 -7.18
CA ARG A 69 -8.14 -15.52 -6.96
C ARG A 69 -8.51 -14.64 -8.15
N GLN A 70 -7.54 -14.30 -8.99
CA GLN A 70 -7.74 -13.62 -10.27
C GLN A 70 -8.18 -14.58 -11.38
N GLY A 71 -8.39 -15.87 -11.07
CA GLY A 71 -8.82 -16.87 -12.05
C GLY A 71 -7.72 -17.32 -13.01
N VAL A 72 -6.45 -17.02 -12.70
CA VAL A 72 -5.32 -17.57 -13.45
C VAL A 72 -5.14 -19.02 -13.03
N SER A 73 -5.01 -19.93 -13.99
CA SER A 73 -4.73 -21.34 -13.71
C SER A 73 -3.28 -21.52 -13.26
N LEU A 74 -3.00 -22.58 -12.49
CA LEU A 74 -1.64 -22.91 -12.07
C LEU A 74 -0.71 -23.13 -13.27
N SER A 75 -1.20 -23.75 -14.35
CA SER A 75 -0.43 -23.97 -15.57
C SER A 75 -0.09 -22.66 -16.28
N ALA A 76 -1.02 -21.70 -16.33
CA ALA A 76 -0.78 -20.34 -16.85
C ALA A 76 0.23 -19.58 -15.98
N LEU A 77 0.12 -19.67 -14.65
CA LEU A 77 1.08 -19.07 -13.73
C LEU A 77 2.50 -19.59 -13.97
N LEU A 78 2.68 -20.92 -14.00
CA LEU A 78 3.98 -21.54 -14.28
C LEU A 78 4.47 -21.26 -15.71
N ARG A 79 3.58 -20.97 -16.67
CA ARG A 79 3.95 -20.49 -18.00
C ARG A 79 4.50 -19.08 -17.97
N ALA A 80 3.90 -18.17 -17.20
CA ALA A 80 4.40 -16.81 -17.04
C ALA A 80 5.81 -16.79 -16.45
N TYR A 81 6.11 -17.66 -15.48
CA TYR A 81 7.47 -17.81 -14.93
C TYR A 81 8.51 -18.24 -15.99
N ARG A 82 8.16 -19.19 -16.85
CA ARG A 82 9.04 -19.61 -17.96
C ARG A 82 9.26 -18.50 -18.99
N LEU A 83 8.21 -17.73 -19.30
CA LEU A 83 8.34 -16.55 -20.17
C LEU A 83 9.20 -15.48 -19.50
N TRP A 84 9.01 -15.20 -18.21
CA TRP A 84 9.82 -14.26 -17.45
C TRP A 84 11.31 -14.58 -17.57
N ALA A 85 11.70 -15.85 -17.37
CA ALA A 85 13.10 -16.27 -17.47
C ALA A 85 13.64 -16.10 -18.91
N LYS A 86 12.87 -16.50 -19.92
CA LYS A 86 13.25 -16.34 -21.33
C LYS A 86 13.44 -14.86 -21.70
N ASP A 87 12.48 -14.01 -21.34
CA ASP A 87 12.49 -12.59 -21.64
C ASP A 87 13.63 -11.89 -20.90
N THR A 88 13.90 -12.31 -19.66
CA THR A 88 15.03 -11.81 -18.86
C THR A 88 16.36 -12.14 -19.53
N LEU A 89 16.57 -13.39 -19.97
CA LEU A 89 17.79 -13.78 -20.66
C LEU A 89 17.97 -13.05 -21.99
N THR A 90 16.88 -12.85 -22.74
CA THR A 90 16.88 -12.06 -23.98
C THR A 90 17.32 -10.61 -23.70
N ALA A 91 16.66 -9.95 -22.75
CA ALA A 91 16.96 -8.56 -22.40
C ALA A 91 18.39 -8.39 -21.86
N LEU A 92 18.87 -9.33 -21.03
CA LEU A 92 20.26 -9.34 -20.57
C LEU A 92 21.26 -9.52 -21.72
N GLY A 93 20.95 -10.36 -22.71
CA GLY A 93 21.81 -10.55 -23.88
C GLY A 93 21.89 -9.31 -24.78
N GLU A 94 20.80 -8.56 -24.90
CA GLU A 94 20.74 -7.35 -25.70
C GLU A 94 21.42 -6.15 -25.01
N GLU A 95 21.20 -6.00 -23.71
CA GLU A 95 21.52 -4.76 -22.98
C GLU A 95 22.74 -4.91 -22.07
N LEU A 96 23.05 -6.12 -21.60
CA LEU A 96 24.15 -6.42 -20.67
C LEU A 96 24.92 -7.71 -21.08
N PRO A 97 25.37 -7.85 -22.34
CA PRO A 97 25.94 -9.09 -22.87
C PRO A 97 27.12 -9.63 -22.06
N ASP A 98 27.99 -8.72 -21.57
CA ASP A 98 29.16 -9.09 -20.77
C ASP A 98 28.80 -9.69 -19.40
N HIS A 99 27.62 -9.38 -18.87
CA HIS A 99 27.15 -9.84 -17.56
C HIS A 99 26.28 -11.10 -17.67
N LEU A 100 25.81 -11.45 -18.87
CA LEU A 100 24.92 -12.58 -19.11
C LEU A 100 25.47 -13.91 -18.56
N PRO A 101 26.74 -14.29 -18.73
CA PRO A 101 27.26 -15.56 -18.20
C PRO A 101 27.17 -15.67 -16.67
N GLY A 102 27.32 -14.54 -15.95
CA GLY A 102 27.21 -14.50 -14.49
C GLY A 102 25.76 -14.43 -13.99
N LEU A 103 24.86 -13.82 -14.78
CA LEU A 103 23.46 -13.65 -14.39
C LEU A 103 22.56 -14.81 -14.82
N ALA A 104 22.87 -15.51 -15.91
CA ALA A 104 22.02 -16.59 -16.44
C ALA A 104 21.77 -17.74 -15.44
N PRO A 105 22.79 -18.25 -14.70
CA PRO A 105 22.54 -19.24 -13.65
C PRO A 105 21.63 -18.71 -12.53
N ARG A 106 21.76 -17.43 -12.19
CA ARG A 106 20.94 -16.77 -11.16
C ARG A 106 19.49 -16.58 -11.61
N VAL A 107 19.25 -16.39 -12.91
CA VAL A 107 17.88 -16.41 -13.48
C VAL A 107 17.24 -17.78 -13.26
N ALA A 108 17.97 -18.87 -13.53
CA ALA A 108 17.46 -20.22 -13.35
C ALA A 108 17.19 -20.55 -11.86
N GLU A 109 18.11 -20.19 -10.97
CA GLU A 109 17.95 -20.34 -9.52
C GLU A 109 16.75 -19.55 -8.99
N LEU A 110 16.62 -18.29 -9.41
CA LEU A 110 15.50 -17.46 -8.99
C LEU A 110 14.18 -18.04 -9.51
N LEU A 111 14.11 -18.40 -10.80
CA LEU A 111 12.94 -19.02 -11.43
C LEU A 111 12.45 -20.24 -10.64
N ASP A 112 13.34 -21.18 -10.36
CA ASP A 112 13.02 -22.43 -9.65
C ASP A 112 12.34 -22.11 -8.31
N ARG A 113 13.05 -21.31 -7.49
CA ARG A 113 12.63 -20.93 -6.14
C ARG A 113 11.31 -20.15 -6.12
N VAL A 114 11.16 -19.11 -6.94
CA VAL A 114 9.93 -18.29 -6.93
C VAL A 114 8.75 -19.02 -7.55
N SER A 115 8.98 -19.91 -8.53
CA SER A 115 7.90 -20.68 -9.14
C SER A 115 7.34 -21.73 -8.17
N GLU A 116 8.20 -22.39 -7.39
CA GLU A 116 7.79 -23.31 -6.34
C GLU A 116 6.99 -22.61 -5.25
N ALA A 117 7.54 -21.50 -4.70
CA ALA A 117 6.85 -20.73 -3.66
C ALA A 117 5.48 -20.21 -4.13
N SER A 118 5.39 -19.74 -5.37
CA SER A 118 4.11 -19.33 -5.97
C SER A 118 3.14 -20.48 -6.18
N ALA A 119 3.61 -21.67 -6.57
CA ALA A 119 2.75 -22.84 -6.70
C ALA A 119 2.17 -23.26 -5.34
N GLN A 120 2.98 -23.24 -4.26
CA GLN A 120 2.51 -23.50 -2.89
C GLN A 120 1.45 -22.47 -2.46
N GLY A 121 1.69 -21.18 -2.72
CA GLY A 121 0.72 -20.12 -2.43
C GLY A 121 -0.59 -20.29 -3.20
N PHE A 122 -0.51 -20.70 -4.46
CA PHE A 122 -1.67 -21.00 -5.28
C PHE A 122 -2.53 -22.11 -4.68
N GLN A 123 -1.91 -23.24 -4.30
CA GLN A 123 -2.60 -24.36 -3.66
C GLN A 123 -3.25 -23.93 -2.35
N ARG A 124 -2.52 -23.16 -1.53
CA ARG A 124 -3.06 -22.63 -0.28
C ARG A 124 -4.30 -21.75 -0.48
N ALA A 125 -4.37 -20.99 -1.57
CA ALA A 125 -5.55 -20.17 -1.86
C ALA A 125 -6.78 -21.01 -2.24
N LEU A 126 -6.60 -22.20 -2.82
CA LEU A 126 -7.70 -23.14 -3.09
C LEU A 126 -8.32 -23.72 -1.81
N GLU A 127 -7.53 -23.83 -0.73
CA GLU A 127 -7.99 -24.38 0.56
C GLU A 127 -8.91 -23.41 1.35
N GLY A 128 -9.09 -22.17 0.88
CA GLY A 128 -9.98 -21.18 1.49
C GLY A 128 -9.40 -20.44 2.70
N LEU A 129 -10.12 -19.41 3.18
CA LEU A 129 -9.67 -18.52 4.28
C LEU A 129 -10.32 -18.78 5.64
N ASP A 130 -11.40 -19.56 5.68
CA ASP A 130 -12.28 -19.64 6.85
C ASP A 130 -11.59 -20.22 8.11
N GLY A 131 -10.53 -21.03 7.96
CA GLY A 131 -9.80 -21.62 9.08
C GLY A 131 -8.73 -20.72 9.73
N LEU A 132 -8.24 -19.69 9.03
CA LEU A 132 -7.02 -18.95 9.39
C LEU A 132 -7.21 -17.94 10.54
N PHE A 133 -8.42 -17.40 10.73
CA PHE A 133 -8.66 -16.26 11.63
C PHE A 133 -9.67 -16.54 12.75
N SER A 134 -9.71 -17.80 13.21
CA SER A 134 -10.57 -18.25 14.32
C SER A 134 -10.23 -17.63 15.68
N ARG A 135 -9.16 -16.83 15.80
CA ARG A 135 -8.77 -16.12 17.02
C ARG A 135 -8.45 -14.64 16.74
N PRO A 136 -9.26 -13.67 17.23
CA PRO A 136 -8.97 -12.24 17.11
C PRO A 136 -7.76 -11.83 17.97
N PRO A 137 -7.16 -10.65 17.72
CA PRO A 137 -7.59 -9.59 16.79
C PRO A 137 -7.21 -9.84 15.31
N LEU A 138 -8.09 -9.41 14.40
CA LEU A 138 -7.90 -9.45 12.95
C LEU A 138 -7.72 -8.03 12.42
N THR A 139 -6.65 -7.79 11.67
CA THR A 139 -6.45 -6.56 10.90
C THR A 139 -6.56 -6.87 9.42
N GLY A 140 -7.42 -6.15 8.72
CA GLY A 140 -7.46 -6.14 7.27
C GLY A 140 -6.86 -4.84 6.72
N VAL A 141 -6.18 -4.95 5.59
CA VAL A 141 -5.58 -3.85 4.85
C VAL A 141 -5.97 -3.99 3.39
N GLY A 142 -6.46 -2.93 2.76
CA GLY A 142 -6.84 -2.91 1.35
C GLY A 142 -6.06 -1.85 0.58
N ALA A 143 -5.83 -2.10 -0.71
CA ALA A 143 -5.34 -1.10 -1.65
C ALA A 143 -6.21 -1.14 -2.90
N THR A 144 -6.44 0.01 -3.56
CA THR A 144 -7.16 0.03 -4.84
C THR A 144 -6.36 -0.71 -5.91
N LEU A 145 -6.98 -1.12 -7.03
CA LEU A 145 -6.26 -1.79 -8.13
C LEU A 145 -5.05 -0.98 -8.64
N LYS A 146 -5.19 0.36 -8.71
CA LYS A 146 -4.08 1.28 -9.07
C LYS A 146 -2.91 1.22 -8.09
N ASN A 147 -3.16 0.80 -6.85
CA ASN A 147 -2.18 0.65 -5.80
C ASN A 147 -1.87 -0.83 -5.50
N ALA A 148 -2.17 -1.76 -6.42
CA ALA A 148 -2.06 -3.20 -6.15
C ALA A 148 -0.64 -3.64 -5.71
N GLN A 149 0.40 -3.03 -6.30
CA GLN A 149 1.80 -3.17 -5.91
C GLN A 149 2.05 -2.91 -4.41
N GLY A 150 1.26 -2.02 -3.80
CA GLY A 150 1.37 -1.64 -2.40
C GLY A 150 1.22 -2.83 -1.46
N LEU A 151 0.28 -3.74 -1.73
CA LEU A 151 0.12 -4.95 -0.92
C LEU A 151 0.89 -6.14 -1.44
N ALA A 152 1.29 -6.15 -2.72
CA ALA A 152 2.15 -7.19 -3.26
C ALA A 152 3.43 -7.35 -2.43
N LEU A 153 4.02 -6.24 -1.98
CA LEU A 153 5.26 -6.23 -1.18
C LEU A 153 5.07 -6.46 0.32
N ALA A 154 3.85 -6.55 0.82
CA ALA A 154 3.60 -6.65 2.26
C ALA A 154 4.44 -7.74 2.97
N PRO A 155 4.68 -8.94 2.40
CA PRO A 155 5.51 -9.97 3.05
C PRO A 155 6.97 -9.58 3.30
N ARG A 156 7.52 -8.56 2.61
CA ARG A 156 8.88 -8.06 2.84
C ARG A 156 8.96 -7.08 4.00
N TYR A 157 7.86 -6.36 4.25
CA TYR A 157 7.80 -5.30 5.27
C TYR A 157 7.24 -5.84 6.59
N LEU A 158 6.29 -6.78 6.50
CA LEU A 158 5.72 -7.46 7.66
C LEU A 158 6.59 -8.66 8.01
N SER A 159 7.32 -8.56 9.12
CA SER A 159 8.13 -9.67 9.65
C SER A 159 7.23 -10.74 10.30
N LEU A 160 6.33 -11.32 9.52
CA LEU A 160 5.31 -12.27 9.97
C LEU A 160 5.40 -13.60 9.22
N PRO A 161 5.19 -14.73 9.91
CA PRO A 161 5.08 -16.03 9.26
C PRO A 161 3.92 -16.03 8.25
N LYS A 162 4.06 -16.76 7.13
CA LYS A 162 3.07 -16.78 6.03
C LYS A 162 1.70 -17.25 6.51
N GLU A 163 1.66 -18.10 7.53
CA GLU A 163 0.45 -18.63 8.17
C GLU A 163 -0.35 -17.56 8.93
N ARG A 164 0.25 -16.40 9.21
CA ARG A 164 -0.43 -15.25 9.82
C ARG A 164 -0.91 -14.22 8.82
N MET A 165 -0.65 -14.42 7.53
CA MET A 165 -1.06 -13.54 6.45
C MET A 165 -1.99 -14.26 5.48
N ALA A 166 -3.04 -13.57 5.06
CA ALA A 166 -3.92 -14.05 4.01
C ALA A 166 -4.21 -12.95 3.01
N PHE A 167 -3.97 -13.21 1.74
CA PHE A 167 -4.22 -12.26 0.67
C PHE A 167 -5.52 -12.61 -0.03
N LEU A 168 -6.39 -11.64 -0.28
CA LEU A 168 -7.63 -11.78 -1.06
C LEU A 168 -7.63 -10.78 -2.21
N GLN A 169 -7.94 -11.24 -3.41
CA GLN A 169 -8.24 -10.35 -4.52
C GLN A 169 -9.75 -10.14 -4.58
N THR A 170 -10.19 -8.88 -4.60
CA THR A 170 -11.57 -8.48 -4.87
C THR A 170 -11.62 -7.67 -6.17
N THR A 171 -12.83 -7.34 -6.61
CA THR A 171 -13.06 -6.42 -7.73
C THR A 171 -12.61 -4.99 -7.41
N MET A 172 -12.51 -4.63 -6.13
CA MET A 172 -12.12 -3.29 -5.69
C MET A 172 -10.60 -3.15 -5.49
N GLY A 173 -9.93 -4.27 -5.27
CA GLY A 173 -8.48 -4.33 -5.14
C GLY A 173 -7.99 -5.49 -4.27
N PRO A 174 -6.67 -5.64 -4.11
CA PRO A 174 -6.13 -6.60 -3.18
C PRO A 174 -6.41 -6.20 -1.73
N LEU A 175 -6.67 -7.21 -0.91
CA LEU A 175 -6.78 -7.16 0.54
C LEU A 175 -5.73 -8.08 1.15
N LEU A 176 -5.23 -7.69 2.31
CA LEU A 176 -4.34 -8.45 3.18
C LEU A 176 -4.98 -8.53 4.56
N PHE A 177 -5.13 -9.73 5.08
CA PHE A 177 -5.57 -10.00 6.44
C PHE A 177 -4.41 -10.52 7.27
N VAL A 178 -4.30 -10.01 8.49
CA VAL A 178 -3.24 -10.35 9.45
C VAL A 178 -3.87 -10.67 10.80
N SER A 179 -3.42 -11.76 11.43
CA SER A 179 -3.87 -12.20 12.76
C SER A 179 -3.16 -11.46 13.91
N LEU A 180 -3.08 -10.14 13.80
CA LEU A 180 -2.50 -9.23 14.79
C LEU A 180 -3.32 -7.93 14.84
N PRO A 181 -3.29 -7.19 15.96
CA PRO A 181 -3.92 -5.87 16.00
C PRO A 181 -3.11 -4.87 15.15
N LEU A 182 -3.80 -3.89 14.59
CA LEU A 182 -3.24 -2.89 13.67
C LEU A 182 -2.07 -2.19 14.33
N GLU A 183 -2.15 -1.90 15.62
CA GLU A 183 -1.08 -1.22 16.36
C GLU A 183 0.28 -1.92 16.33
N GLN A 184 0.31 -3.24 16.11
CA GLN A 184 1.55 -4.01 16.00
C GLN A 184 2.13 -3.99 14.58
N VAL A 185 1.29 -3.82 13.55
CA VAL A 185 1.69 -3.85 12.14
C VAL A 185 1.68 -2.47 11.47
N GLU A 186 1.13 -1.45 12.12
CA GLU A 186 0.91 -0.12 11.56
C GLU A 186 2.22 0.55 11.14
N GLY A 187 3.30 0.37 11.90
CA GLY A 187 4.62 0.91 11.57
C GLY A 187 5.16 0.36 10.25
N ASP A 188 5.08 -0.96 10.09
CA ASP A 188 5.53 -1.67 8.89
C ASP A 188 4.66 -1.30 7.69
N LEU A 189 3.33 -1.25 7.86
CA LEU A 189 2.39 -0.84 6.83
C LEU A 189 2.58 0.62 6.40
N ARG A 190 2.94 1.52 7.32
CA ARG A 190 3.31 2.91 6.98
C ARG A 190 4.58 2.96 6.14
N THR A 191 5.55 2.12 6.48
CA THR A 191 6.81 2.02 5.73
C THR A 191 6.56 1.46 4.33
N LEU A 192 5.74 0.42 4.23
CA LEU A 192 5.26 -0.16 2.98
C LEU A 192 4.55 0.89 2.10
N ALA A 193 3.54 1.57 2.66
CA ALA A 193 2.76 2.58 1.94
C ALA A 193 3.65 3.70 1.37
N ARG A 194 4.61 4.20 2.16
CA ARG A 194 5.56 5.23 1.71
C ARG A 194 6.51 4.72 0.62
N SER A 195 7.07 3.53 0.81
CA SER A 195 8.04 2.95 -0.12
C SER A 195 7.42 2.62 -1.48
N CYS A 196 6.14 2.22 -1.48
CA CYS A 196 5.38 1.92 -2.68
C CYS A 196 4.60 3.12 -3.25
N GLY A 197 4.61 4.28 -2.58
CA GLY A 197 3.75 5.41 -2.95
C GLY A 197 2.26 5.07 -2.93
N ALA A 198 1.83 4.15 -2.06
CA ALA A 198 0.48 3.60 -2.06
C ALA A 198 -0.41 4.19 -0.96
N VAL A 199 -1.71 4.28 -1.25
CA VAL A 199 -2.77 4.53 -0.26
C VAL A 199 -3.32 3.19 0.21
N LEU A 200 -3.17 2.90 1.50
CA LEU A 200 -3.65 1.69 2.14
C LEU A 200 -4.79 2.02 3.11
N TRP A 201 -5.91 1.34 2.98
CA TRP A 201 -7.01 1.40 3.93
C TRP A 201 -6.88 0.27 4.95
N ALA A 202 -7.15 0.54 6.23
CA ALA A 202 -7.02 -0.45 7.29
C ALA A 202 -8.26 -0.50 8.18
N ALA A 203 -8.67 -1.71 8.53
CA ALA A 203 -9.79 -2.00 9.42
C ALA A 203 -9.38 -3.09 10.42
N GLU A 204 -9.81 -2.95 11.67
CA GLU A 204 -9.66 -3.97 12.70
C GLU A 204 -11.05 -4.53 13.02
N GLY A 205 -11.18 -5.85 13.12
CA GLY A 205 -12.46 -6.47 13.43
C GLY A 205 -12.30 -7.84 14.07
N LYS A 206 -13.45 -8.48 14.32
CA LYS A 206 -13.51 -9.84 14.89
C LYS A 206 -13.81 -10.90 13.83
N ASN A 207 -14.35 -10.48 12.68
CA ASN A 207 -14.80 -11.36 11.61
C ASN A 207 -14.20 -10.90 10.27
N LEU A 208 -13.73 -11.86 9.47
CA LEU A 208 -13.14 -11.59 8.15
C LEU A 208 -14.12 -10.90 7.20
N ARG A 209 -15.38 -11.35 7.17
CA ARG A 209 -16.39 -10.82 6.27
C ARG A 209 -16.74 -9.37 6.57
N GLU A 210 -16.85 -9.01 7.86
CA GLU A 210 -17.09 -7.64 8.31
C GLU A 210 -15.94 -6.73 7.87
N VAL A 211 -14.70 -7.11 8.20
CA VAL A 211 -13.49 -6.36 7.81
C VAL A 211 -13.35 -6.26 6.29
N GLN A 212 -13.70 -7.32 5.55
CA GLN A 212 -13.68 -7.31 4.09
C GLN A 212 -14.66 -6.29 3.53
N VAL A 213 -15.91 -6.26 4.00
CA VAL A 213 -16.93 -5.32 3.52
C VAL A 213 -16.51 -3.88 3.77
N ASP A 214 -16.02 -3.59 4.98
CA ASP A 214 -15.50 -2.27 5.34
C ASP A 214 -14.37 -1.82 4.40
N LEU A 215 -13.45 -2.73 4.09
CA LEU A 215 -12.34 -2.45 3.17
C LEU A 215 -12.83 -2.26 1.74
N GLU A 216 -13.71 -3.11 1.23
CA GLU A 216 -14.24 -2.99 -0.14
C GLU A 216 -14.98 -1.65 -0.35
N GLU A 217 -15.79 -1.24 0.64
CA GLU A 217 -16.42 0.08 0.64
C GLU A 217 -15.35 1.18 0.66
N ALA A 218 -14.27 0.96 1.41
CA ALA A 218 -13.16 1.91 1.45
C ALA A 218 -12.37 2.03 0.17
N LEU A 219 -12.20 0.94 -0.55
CA LEU A 219 -11.56 0.94 -1.86
C LEU A 219 -12.45 1.57 -2.93
N LEU A 220 -13.78 1.40 -2.84
CA LEU A 220 -14.74 2.03 -3.74
C LEU A 220 -14.68 3.56 -3.69
N LEU A 221 -14.68 4.11 -2.48
CA LEU A 221 -14.83 5.55 -2.26
C LEU A 221 -13.46 6.24 -2.08
N GLY A 222 -12.46 5.52 -1.61
CA GLY A 222 -11.12 6.03 -1.33
C GLY A 222 -10.35 6.49 -2.58
N ASP A 223 -10.56 5.89 -3.76
CA ASP A 223 -9.89 6.32 -5.00
C ASP A 223 -10.26 7.77 -5.38
N GLN A 224 -11.45 8.23 -4.98
CA GLN A 224 -11.93 9.58 -5.23
C GLN A 224 -11.30 10.63 -4.30
N LEU A 225 -10.73 10.19 -3.18
CA LEU A 225 -10.21 11.09 -2.16
C LEU A 225 -8.86 11.71 -2.52
N ALA A 226 -8.11 11.20 -3.52
CA ALA A 226 -6.77 11.69 -3.89
C ALA A 226 -5.85 11.91 -2.67
N LEU A 227 -5.87 10.93 -1.76
CA LEU A 227 -5.05 10.93 -0.56
C LEU A 227 -3.57 10.77 -0.91
N PRO A 228 -2.65 11.42 -0.17
CA PRO A 228 -1.23 11.12 -0.31
C PRO A 228 -0.92 9.69 0.17
N PRO A 229 0.21 9.10 -0.25
CA PRO A 229 0.62 7.77 0.18
C PRO A 229 0.65 7.63 1.71
N GLY A 230 0.06 6.54 2.22
CA GLY A 230 -0.06 6.32 3.66
C GLY A 230 -1.09 5.26 4.02
N ILE A 231 -1.24 5.03 5.33
CA ILE A 231 -2.29 4.18 5.88
C ILE A 231 -3.42 5.04 6.46
N TYR A 232 -4.65 4.68 6.14
CA TYR A 232 -5.86 5.37 6.55
C TYR A 232 -6.83 4.37 7.16
N ARG A 233 -7.36 4.67 8.34
CA ARG A 233 -8.38 3.80 8.94
C ARG A 233 -9.72 3.98 8.21
N VAL A 234 -10.43 2.89 7.94
CA VAL A 234 -11.70 2.90 7.19
C VAL A 234 -12.72 3.86 7.80
N HIS A 235 -12.81 3.93 9.14
CA HIS A 235 -13.74 4.83 9.81
C HIS A 235 -13.53 6.33 9.53
N LEU A 236 -12.40 6.73 8.92
CA LEU A 236 -12.15 8.12 8.49
C LEU A 236 -12.80 8.45 7.16
N LEU A 237 -13.24 7.45 6.41
CA LEU A 237 -13.68 7.62 5.04
C LEU A 237 -14.99 8.39 4.92
N TRP A 238 -16.03 8.04 5.68
CA TRP A 238 -17.33 8.75 5.61
C TRP A 238 -17.21 10.22 6.00
N PRO A 239 -16.54 10.59 7.11
CA PRO A 239 -16.31 12.00 7.42
C PRO A 239 -15.59 12.77 6.29
N LEU A 240 -14.62 12.15 5.61
CA LEU A 240 -13.89 12.76 4.51
C LEU A 240 -14.73 12.88 3.23
N ALA A 241 -15.44 11.82 2.85
CA ALA A 241 -16.33 11.81 1.69
C ALA A 241 -17.41 12.89 1.83
N SER A 242 -18.11 12.94 2.97
CA SER A 242 -19.13 13.95 3.24
C SER A 242 -18.56 15.38 3.26
N ALA A 243 -17.35 15.57 3.75
CA ALA A 243 -16.67 16.87 3.71
C ALA A 243 -16.36 17.33 2.28
N LEU A 244 -15.95 16.42 1.40
CA LEU A 244 -15.62 16.77 0.02
C LEU A 244 -16.85 17.08 -0.84
N GLU A 245 -17.98 16.43 -0.58
CA GLU A 245 -19.24 16.69 -1.29
C GLU A 245 -19.89 18.03 -0.94
N SER A 246 -19.56 18.61 0.22
CA SER A 246 -20.13 19.86 0.71
C SER A 246 -19.06 20.94 0.90
N PRO A 247 -18.88 21.87 -0.06
CA PRO A 247 -17.92 22.97 0.06
C PRO A 247 -18.12 23.79 1.35
N ARG A 248 -19.38 24.03 1.75
CA ARG A 248 -19.70 24.75 2.99
C ARG A 248 -19.22 24.01 4.24
N PHE A 249 -19.37 22.68 4.27
CA PHE A 249 -18.91 21.87 5.39
C PHE A 249 -17.39 21.82 5.44
N ARG A 250 -16.74 21.61 4.27
CA ARG A 250 -15.29 21.69 4.12
C ARG A 250 -14.73 23.02 4.64
N ASP A 251 -15.26 24.14 4.18
CA ASP A 251 -14.76 25.46 4.55
C ASP A 251 -15.02 25.76 6.04
N ARG A 252 -16.08 25.19 6.64
CA ARG A 252 -16.28 25.28 8.10
C ARG A 252 -15.24 24.49 8.87
N LEU A 253 -14.93 23.26 8.46
CA LEU A 253 -13.90 22.43 9.10
C LEU A 253 -12.51 23.07 8.97
N LEU A 254 -12.12 23.51 7.77
CA LEU A 254 -10.79 24.11 7.55
C LEU A 254 -10.60 25.41 8.35
N ARG A 255 -11.65 26.20 8.53
CA ARG A 255 -11.60 27.41 9.37
C ARG A 255 -11.22 27.15 10.82
N LEU A 256 -11.42 25.93 11.33
CA LEU A 256 -10.95 25.54 12.68
C LEU A 256 -9.43 25.50 12.78
N LEU A 257 -8.73 25.28 11.65
CA LEU A 257 -7.28 25.26 11.58
C LEU A 257 -6.67 26.60 11.14
N ALA A 258 -7.47 27.53 10.61
CA ALA A 258 -7.00 28.83 10.15
C ALA A 258 -6.15 29.59 11.18
N PRO A 259 -6.48 29.61 12.49
CA PRO A 259 -5.64 30.26 13.51
C PRO A 259 -4.24 29.64 13.65
N LEU A 260 -4.03 28.41 13.19
CA LEU A 260 -2.78 27.68 13.27
C LEU A 260 -1.94 27.77 12.00
N GLU A 261 -2.45 28.32 10.89
CA GLU A 261 -1.74 28.41 9.61
C GLU A 261 -0.42 29.21 9.74
N ALA A 262 -0.41 30.25 10.57
CA ALA A 262 0.78 31.04 10.88
C ALA A 262 1.78 30.31 11.80
N TYR A 263 1.46 29.12 12.30
CA TYR A 263 2.24 28.39 13.29
C TYR A 263 2.43 26.91 12.90
N PRO A 264 3.28 26.61 11.89
CA PRO A 264 3.52 25.24 11.41
C PRO A 264 3.96 24.25 12.51
N ASP A 265 4.71 24.74 13.50
CA ASP A 265 5.15 23.97 14.66
C ASP A 265 3.99 23.49 15.55
N LEU A 266 2.91 24.28 15.66
CA LEU A 266 1.73 23.90 16.44
C LEU A 266 0.90 22.86 15.69
N LEU A 267 0.72 23.04 14.37
CA LEU A 267 0.09 22.03 13.50
C LEU A 267 0.82 20.69 13.60
N ARG A 268 2.15 20.71 13.42
CA ARG A 268 2.98 19.50 13.55
C ARG A 268 2.89 18.86 14.93
N THR A 269 2.77 19.67 15.99
CA THR A 269 2.61 19.17 17.35
C THR A 269 1.25 18.48 17.52
N LEU A 270 0.16 19.06 16.99
CA LEU A 270 -1.16 18.45 17.02
C LEU A 270 -1.18 17.12 16.26
N GLU A 271 -0.65 17.08 15.05
CA GLU A 271 -0.57 15.87 14.23
C GLU A 271 0.16 14.74 14.97
N ILE A 272 1.34 15.02 15.52
CA ILE A 272 2.12 14.01 16.24
C ILE A 272 1.44 13.63 17.56
N HIS A 273 0.72 14.54 18.21
CA HIS A 273 -0.02 14.25 19.44
C HIS A 273 -1.19 13.29 19.19
N LEU A 274 -1.96 13.53 18.13
CA LEU A 274 -3.05 12.65 17.69
C LEU A 274 -2.52 11.26 17.31
N ASP A 275 -1.48 11.20 16.47
CA ASP A 275 -0.82 9.93 16.10
C ASP A 275 -0.23 9.18 17.31
N SER A 276 0.09 9.90 18.39
CA SER A 276 0.64 9.34 19.62
C SER A 276 -0.43 8.90 20.63
N ARG A 277 -1.70 8.83 20.21
CA ARG A 277 -2.88 8.54 21.06
C ARG A 277 -2.96 9.48 22.26
N LEU A 278 -2.74 10.77 22.02
CA LEU A 278 -2.77 11.83 23.04
C LEU A 278 -1.73 11.65 24.17
N SER A 279 -0.73 10.79 23.99
CA SER A 279 0.31 10.59 24.99
C SER A 279 1.35 11.71 24.93
N LEU A 280 1.38 12.57 25.94
CA LEU A 280 2.36 13.66 26.06
C LEU A 280 3.81 13.13 25.98
N LYS A 281 4.11 12.04 26.68
CA LYS A 281 5.45 11.42 26.71
C LYS A 281 5.88 10.91 25.33
N ARG A 282 4.99 10.23 24.59
CA ARG A 282 5.29 9.75 23.23
C ARG A 282 5.43 10.91 22.26
N THR A 283 4.58 11.93 22.39
CA THR A 283 4.61 13.16 21.57
C THR A 283 5.96 13.88 21.75
N ALA A 284 6.37 14.10 22.99
CA ALA A 284 7.66 14.72 23.34
C ALA A 284 8.85 13.97 22.75
N ARG A 285 8.86 12.64 22.88
CA ARG A 285 9.90 11.79 22.28
C ARG A 285 9.94 11.90 20.75
N ARG A 286 8.78 11.85 20.08
CA ARG A 286 8.69 11.93 18.61
C ARG A 286 9.05 13.31 18.05
N LEU A 287 8.85 14.37 18.82
CA LEU A 287 9.25 15.73 18.47
C LEU A 287 10.67 16.08 18.91
N SER A 288 11.35 15.20 19.66
CA SER A 288 12.62 15.52 20.34
C SER A 288 12.52 16.79 21.21
N LEU A 289 11.37 16.97 21.88
CA LEU A 289 11.09 18.12 22.76
C LEU A 289 10.93 17.66 24.21
N HIS A 290 11.12 18.60 25.15
CA HIS A 290 10.74 18.37 26.54
C HIS A 290 9.20 18.30 26.68
N PRO A 291 8.63 17.44 27.56
CA PRO A 291 7.18 17.36 27.78
C PRO A 291 6.50 18.70 28.06
N ASN A 292 7.16 19.59 28.81
CA ASN A 292 6.64 20.94 29.10
C ASN A 292 6.51 21.80 27.85
N THR A 293 7.43 21.70 26.89
CA THR A 293 7.35 22.43 25.62
C THR A 293 6.18 21.93 24.79
N VAL A 294 5.95 20.62 24.77
CA VAL A 294 4.77 20.05 24.10
C VAL A 294 3.50 20.54 24.78
N LEU A 295 3.42 20.49 26.11
CA LEU A 295 2.25 20.96 26.86
C LEU A 295 1.96 22.45 26.58
N TYR A 296 3.00 23.29 26.57
CA TYR A 296 2.87 24.70 26.19
C TYR A 296 2.33 24.88 24.77
N ARG A 297 2.84 24.12 23.80
CA ARG A 297 2.35 24.16 22.41
C ARG A 297 0.89 23.73 22.31
N LEU A 298 0.49 22.68 23.05
CA LEU A 298 -0.90 22.23 23.10
C LEU A 298 -1.82 23.29 23.71
N HIS A 299 -1.44 23.92 24.84
CA HIS A 299 -2.23 25.01 25.41
C HIS A 299 -2.31 26.24 24.51
N ARG A 300 -1.22 26.60 23.83
CA ARG A 300 -1.23 27.70 22.86
C ARG A 300 -2.14 27.39 21.68
N LEU A 301 -2.16 26.13 21.23
CA LEU A 301 -3.09 25.67 20.21
C LEU A 301 -4.55 25.84 20.67
N GLU A 302 -4.89 25.35 21.87
CA GLU A 302 -6.24 25.50 22.44
C GLU A 302 -6.64 26.98 22.57
N ALA A 303 -5.72 27.86 22.96
CA ALA A 303 -5.96 29.29 23.07
C ALA A 303 -6.21 29.98 21.71
N LEU A 304 -5.51 29.55 20.66
CA LEU A 304 -5.64 30.12 19.31
C LEU A 304 -6.91 29.63 18.58
N THR A 305 -7.25 28.35 18.74
CA THR A 305 -8.41 27.76 18.05
C THR A 305 -9.71 27.91 18.86
N GLY A 306 -9.61 28.11 20.17
CA GLY A 306 -10.74 28.02 21.09
C GLY A 306 -11.23 26.59 21.34
N LEU A 307 -10.55 25.58 20.76
CA LEU A 307 -10.92 24.17 20.83
C LEU A 307 -10.10 23.45 21.89
N ARG A 308 -10.77 22.67 22.72
CA ARG A 308 -10.22 21.99 23.89
C ARG A 308 -9.88 20.53 23.57
N LEU A 309 -8.64 20.09 23.80
CA LEU A 309 -8.23 18.71 23.47
C LEU A 309 -8.77 17.66 24.45
N ASP A 310 -9.22 18.10 25.63
CA ASP A 310 -9.90 17.27 26.63
C ASP A 310 -11.41 17.16 26.40
N ARG A 311 -11.98 17.93 25.46
CA ARG A 311 -13.37 17.79 25.02
C ARG A 311 -13.45 16.91 23.79
N LEU A 312 -14.28 15.88 23.85
CA LEU A 312 -14.39 14.88 22.79
C LEU A 312 -14.86 15.51 21.47
N GLU A 313 -15.82 16.44 21.54
CA GLU A 313 -16.41 17.11 20.38
C GLU A 313 -15.35 17.95 19.63
N ASP A 314 -14.59 18.75 20.38
CA ASP A 314 -13.53 19.61 19.86
C ASP A 314 -12.38 18.77 19.27
N LEU A 315 -12.00 17.68 19.95
CA LEU A 315 -10.99 16.74 19.47
C LEU A 315 -11.40 16.07 18.15
N CYS A 316 -12.66 15.64 18.03
CA CYS A 316 -13.21 15.07 16.81
C CYS A 316 -13.16 16.08 15.65
N LEU A 317 -13.57 17.34 15.90
CA LEU A 317 -13.53 18.40 14.91
C LEU A 317 -12.10 18.70 14.44
N LEU A 318 -11.14 18.84 15.36
CA LEU A 318 -9.72 19.04 15.03
C LEU A 318 -9.15 17.87 14.22
N THR A 319 -9.50 16.64 14.61
CA THR A 319 -9.06 15.43 13.88
C THR A 319 -9.61 15.44 12.45
N MET A 320 -10.90 15.68 12.28
CA MET A 320 -11.54 15.77 10.96
C MET A 320 -10.94 16.88 10.10
N ALA A 321 -10.74 18.06 10.67
CA ALA A 321 -10.15 19.20 9.97
C ALA A 321 -8.72 18.91 9.49
N LEU A 322 -7.89 18.26 10.32
CA LEU A 322 -6.53 17.87 9.94
C LEU A 322 -6.52 16.81 8.84
N GLN A 323 -7.37 15.79 8.93
CA GLN A 323 -7.47 14.78 7.88
C GLN A 323 -7.90 15.43 6.55
N LEU A 324 -8.91 16.30 6.58
CA LEU A 324 -9.38 17.02 5.41
C LEU A 324 -8.30 17.92 4.81
N LYS A 325 -7.55 18.64 5.64
CA LYS A 325 -6.41 19.45 5.19
C LYS A 325 -5.39 18.59 4.43
N ARG A 326 -5.01 17.43 4.96
CA ARG A 326 -4.07 16.49 4.30
C ARG A 326 -4.58 15.99 2.95
N VAL A 327 -5.88 15.72 2.85
CA VAL A 327 -6.52 15.31 1.58
C VAL A 327 -6.38 16.42 0.53
N LEU A 328 -6.62 17.67 0.92
CA LEU A 328 -6.57 18.81 0.01
C LEU A 328 -5.14 19.19 -0.39
N GLU A 329 -4.18 19.06 0.53
CA GLU A 329 -2.76 19.23 0.22
C GLU A 329 -2.26 18.15 -0.75
N GLY A 330 -2.73 16.91 -0.61
CA GLY A 330 -2.47 15.83 -1.57
C GLY A 330 -3.03 16.14 -2.96
N LYS A 331 -4.22 16.75 -3.06
CA LYS A 331 -4.79 17.26 -4.32
C LYS A 331 -3.99 18.42 -4.92
N GLY A 332 -3.33 19.23 -4.11
CA GLY A 332 -2.50 20.36 -4.54
C GLY A 332 -1.12 19.97 -5.10
N GLN A 333 -0.71 18.71 -4.94
CA GLN A 333 0.57 18.15 -5.41
C GLN A 333 0.42 17.27 -6.67
N LEU A 334 -0.73 17.29 -7.35
CA LEU A 334 -0.77 16.81 -8.73
C LEU A 334 0.24 17.61 -9.58
N PRO A 335 1.06 16.98 -10.44
CA PRO A 335 1.78 17.71 -11.47
C PRO A 335 0.76 18.55 -12.25
N GLN A 336 0.91 19.87 -12.23
CA GLN A 336 0.06 20.79 -13.01
C GLN A 336 0.32 20.71 -14.52
N ASP A 337 0.87 19.61 -15.01
CA ASP A 337 1.08 19.40 -16.44
C ASP A 337 0.70 17.96 -16.82
N LEU A 338 -0.60 17.77 -17.06
CA LEU A 338 -1.10 16.76 -17.99
C LEU A 338 -1.65 17.51 -19.21
N SER A 339 -0.80 18.28 -19.87
CA SER A 339 -0.99 18.58 -21.28
C SER A 339 -0.61 17.31 -22.07
N PRO A 340 -1.43 16.82 -23.02
CA PRO A 340 -0.96 15.82 -23.96
C PRO A 340 0.26 16.41 -24.72
N PRO A 341 1.27 15.60 -25.09
CA PRO A 341 2.31 16.07 -25.99
C PRO A 341 1.62 16.62 -27.24
N LYS A 342 1.89 17.89 -27.54
CA LYS A 342 1.55 18.50 -28.82
C LYS A 342 2.57 18.01 -29.83
N ASP A 343 2.02 17.38 -30.86
CA ASP A 343 2.59 16.91 -32.13
C ASP A 343 3.58 15.74 -32.08
#